data_AF-A0A389MSQ0-F1
#
_entry.id   AF-A0A389MSQ0-F1
#
_cell.length_a   1.000
_cell.length_b   1.000
_cell.length_c   1.000
_cell.angle_alpha   90.00
_cell.angle_beta   90.00
_cell.angle_gamma   90.00
#
_symmetry.space_group_name_H-M   'P 1'
#
loop_
_entity.id
_entity.type
_entity.pdbx_description
1 polymer ?
#
loop_
_entity_poly.entity_id
_entity_poly.type
_entity_poly.pdbx_seq_one_letter_code
_entity_poly.pdbx_strand_id
1 'polypeptide(L)'
;MENGDYRGMSDRKWREQTGGLSPVEATQAAVDRIKAGKTTLDEACEWLGRFHEAVRAQMEAERRACQELSLCVPAWQAGPDGVPADRDVWAYVYNTYDKEDIVLIRGRYDARFREFEPAGSKGSLSTSVLAWIDTEEQPAFGIEAVRACIASLQPLSDNCHDEIAHMAEDWLHREALRAVVAGHPDAQAIAAAALESRAVKFTRYYS
;
A
#
# COMPACT_ATOMS: atom_id res chain seq x y z
N MET A 1 4.66 17.69 24.75
CA MET A 1 4.51 16.61 23.75
C MET A 1 4.43 15.33 24.54
N GLU A 2 3.21 14.91 24.85
CA GLU A 2 2.94 13.67 25.56
C GLU A 2 3.02 12.52 24.57
N ASN A 3 3.90 11.56 24.85
CA ASN A 3 4.09 10.35 24.04
C ASN A 3 2.83 9.50 24.14
N GLY A 4 2.23 9.19 22.98
CA GLY A 4 1.13 8.25 22.86
C GLY A 4 1.50 6.89 23.45
N ASP A 5 0.73 6.48 24.45
CA ASP A 5 0.84 5.24 25.21
C ASP A 5 0.35 4.05 24.36
N TYR A 6 1.14 3.61 23.39
CA TYR A 6 0.88 2.38 22.63
C TYR A 6 1.47 1.18 23.38
N ARG A 7 0.62 0.42 24.07
CA ARG A 7 1.00 -0.78 24.81
C ARG A 7 1.19 -2.00 23.90
N GLY A 8 2.26 -1.97 23.12
CA GLY A 8 3.17 -3.12 23.04
C GLY A 8 3.90 -3.26 24.38
N MET A 9 4.60 -4.36 24.64
CA MET A 9 5.28 -4.58 25.93
C MET A 9 6.10 -3.33 26.32
N SER A 10 5.79 -2.69 27.45
CA SER A 10 6.43 -1.41 27.80
C SER A 10 7.96 -1.57 27.77
N ASP A 11 8.70 -0.58 27.28
CA ASP A 11 10.18 -0.63 27.13
C ASP A 11 10.87 -1.10 28.43
N ARG A 12 10.27 -0.76 29.58
CA ARG A 12 10.65 -1.27 30.89
C ARG A 12 10.51 -2.79 31.03
N LYS A 13 9.36 -3.37 30.67
CA LYS A 13 9.07 -4.81 30.75
C LYS A 13 9.91 -5.60 29.74
N TRP A 14 10.20 -5.03 28.57
CA TRP A 14 11.15 -5.59 27.61
C TRP A 14 12.56 -5.67 28.20
N ARG A 15 13.10 -4.55 28.71
CA ARG A 15 14.43 -4.54 29.34
C ARG A 15 14.53 -5.44 30.56
N GLU A 16 13.47 -5.55 31.37
CA GLU A 16 13.42 -6.47 32.51
C GLU A 16 13.46 -7.94 32.08
N GLN A 17 12.91 -8.30 30.92
CA GLN A 17 12.85 -9.69 30.44
C GLN A 17 14.03 -10.10 29.56
N THR A 18 14.54 -9.19 28.72
CA THR A 18 15.60 -9.49 27.73
C THR A 18 16.95 -8.88 28.09
N GLY A 19 17.01 -8.00 29.08
CA GLY A 19 18.20 -7.22 29.39
C GLY A 19 18.55 -6.20 28.30
N GLY A 20 17.68 -6.00 27.31
CA GLY A 20 17.98 -5.20 26.11
C GLY A 20 18.98 -5.88 25.15
N LEU A 21 19.22 -7.17 25.31
CA LEU A 21 20.15 -7.92 24.46
C LEU A 21 19.50 -8.29 23.12
N SER A 22 20.30 -8.30 22.06
CA SER A 22 19.96 -9.00 20.82
C SER A 22 20.00 -10.53 21.01
N PRO A 23 19.39 -11.33 20.11
CA PRO A 23 19.44 -12.79 20.21
C PRO A 23 20.86 -13.38 20.24
N VAL A 24 21.78 -12.76 19.50
CA VAL A 24 23.20 -13.17 19.48
C VAL A 24 23.87 -12.86 20.82
N GLU A 25 23.63 -11.68 21.38
CA GLU A 25 24.19 -11.28 22.67
C GLU A 25 23.59 -12.09 23.82
N ALA A 26 22.30 -12.42 23.77
CA ALA A 26 21.65 -13.29 24.75
C ALA A 26 22.27 -14.70 24.74
N THR A 27 22.47 -15.27 23.55
CA THR A 27 23.13 -16.57 23.39
C THR A 27 24.55 -16.55 23.95
N GLN A 28 25.31 -15.49 23.63
CA GLN A 28 26.67 -15.33 24.14
C GLN A 28 26.71 -15.18 25.67
N ALA A 29 25.80 -14.39 26.23
CA ALA A 29 25.68 -14.20 27.69
C ALA A 29 25.35 -15.51 28.42
N ALA A 30 24.50 -16.37 27.83
CA ALA A 30 24.22 -17.70 28.37
C ALA A 30 25.46 -18.59 28.39
N VAL A 31 26.22 -18.63 27.28
CA VAL A 31 27.47 -19.38 27.17
C VAL A 31 28.50 -18.91 28.21
N ASP A 32 28.65 -17.60 28.40
CA ASP A 32 29.61 -17.04 29.35
C ASP A 32 29.25 -17.36 30.81
N ARG A 33 27.95 -17.39 31.14
CA ARG A 33 27.48 -17.80 32.47
C ARG A 33 27.73 -19.28 32.76
N ILE A 34 27.57 -20.15 31.76
CA ILE A 34 27.89 -21.58 31.87
C ILE A 34 29.40 -21.74 32.10
N LYS A 35 30.24 -21.09 31.28
CA LYS A 35 31.70 -21.15 31.41
C LYS A 35 32.19 -20.65 32.76
N ALA A 36 31.52 -19.65 33.33
CA ALA A 36 31.84 -19.11 34.65
C ALA A 36 31.30 -19.97 35.82
N GLY A 37 30.60 -21.07 35.55
CA GLY A 37 29.97 -21.91 36.58
C GLY A 37 28.81 -21.22 37.32
N LYS A 38 28.26 -20.15 36.74
CA LYS A 38 27.20 -19.33 37.36
C LYS A 38 25.78 -19.84 37.06
N THR A 39 25.64 -20.79 36.14
CA THR A 39 24.38 -21.41 35.76
C THR A 39 24.64 -22.77 35.12
N THR A 40 23.66 -23.66 35.16
CA THR A 40 23.72 -24.95 34.46
C THR A 40 23.31 -24.81 32.99
N LEU A 41 23.57 -25.84 32.19
CA LEU A 41 23.11 -25.87 30.79
C LEU A 41 21.58 -25.83 30.71
N ASP A 42 20.88 -26.55 31.60
CA ASP A 42 19.42 -26.62 31.61
C ASP A 42 18.79 -25.25 31.95
N GLU A 43 19.32 -24.56 32.96
CA GLU A 43 18.89 -23.21 33.34
C GLU A 43 19.13 -22.19 32.20
N ALA A 44 20.27 -22.30 31.51
CA ALA A 44 20.59 -21.44 30.37
C ALA A 44 19.64 -21.68 29.18
N CYS A 45 19.32 -22.95 28.89
CA CYS A 45 18.36 -23.33 27.86
C CYS A 45 16.95 -22.83 28.18
N GLU A 46 16.50 -22.96 29.43
CA GLU A 46 15.19 -22.45 29.87
C GLU A 46 15.11 -20.93 29.77
N TRP A 47 16.18 -20.22 30.13
CA TRP A 47 16.25 -18.77 29.99
C TRP A 47 16.21 -18.33 28.52
N LEU A 48 16.98 -18.97 27.63
CA LEU A 48 16.95 -18.69 26.19
C LEU A 48 15.59 -19.00 25.55
N GLY A 49 14.90 -20.04 26.02
CA GLY A 49 13.53 -20.35 25.60
C GLY A 49 12.57 -19.19 25.88
N ARG A 50 12.57 -18.68 27.12
CA ARG A 50 11.76 -17.51 27.50
C ARG A 50 12.15 -16.23 26.75
N PHE A 51 13.45 -16.04 26.50
CA PHE A 51 13.94 -14.93 25.70
C PHE A 51 13.38 -14.95 24.27
N HIS A 52 13.43 -16.11 23.59
CA HIS A 52 12.89 -16.24 22.24
C HIS A 52 11.37 -16.04 22.17
N GLU A 53 10.63 -16.52 23.17
CA GLU A 53 9.19 -16.26 23.24
C GLU A 53 8.89 -14.77 23.41
N ALA A 54 9.64 -14.06 24.25
CA ALA A 54 9.50 -12.62 24.42
C ALA A 54 9.81 -11.85 23.13
N VAL A 55 10.89 -12.20 22.41
CA VAL A 55 11.21 -11.61 21.10
C VAL A 55 10.09 -11.85 20.09
N ARG A 56 9.57 -13.08 20.01
CA ARG A 56 8.46 -13.40 19.09
C ARG A 56 7.21 -12.60 19.40
N ALA A 57 6.82 -12.51 20.67
CA ALA A 57 5.66 -11.74 21.10
C ALA A 57 5.80 -10.24 20.79
N GLN A 58 7.01 -9.68 20.95
CA GLN A 58 7.29 -8.29 20.59
C GLN A 58 7.21 -8.06 19.08
N MET A 59 7.80 -8.94 18.26
CA MET A 59 7.70 -8.86 16.81
C MET A 59 6.24 -8.96 16.32
N GLU A 60 5.43 -9.80 16.96
CA GLU A 60 3.99 -9.89 16.65
C GLU A 60 3.22 -8.63 17.07
N ALA A 61 3.56 -8.04 18.23
CA ALA A 61 2.97 -6.79 18.68
C ALA A 61 3.33 -5.62 17.76
N GLU A 62 4.60 -5.51 17.35
CA GLU A 62 5.06 -4.53 16.37
C GLU A 62 4.42 -4.74 15.01
N ARG A 63 4.28 -5.99 14.55
CA ARG A 63 3.57 -6.31 13.31
C ARG A 63 2.10 -5.89 13.37
N ARG A 64 1.41 -6.11 14.50
CA ARG A 64 0.03 -5.65 14.70
C ARG A 64 -0.05 -4.12 14.73
N ALA A 65 0.85 -3.45 15.45
CA ALA A 65 0.92 -1.99 15.48
C ALA A 65 1.19 -1.40 14.09
N CYS A 66 2.08 -2.00 13.30
CA CYS A 66 2.30 -1.61 11.91
C CYS A 66 1.07 -1.87 11.02
N GLN A 67 0.31 -2.95 11.24
CA GLN A 67 -0.96 -3.17 10.54
C GLN A 67 -2.03 -2.16 10.93
N GLU A 68 -2.12 -1.79 12.21
CA GLU A 68 -3.04 -0.77 12.72
C GLU A 68 -2.66 0.64 12.21
N LEU A 69 -1.37 0.96 12.11
CA LEU A 69 -0.88 2.21 11.52
C LEU A 69 -1.01 2.23 9.99
N SER A 70 -0.91 1.07 9.33
CA SER A 70 -1.19 0.93 7.90
C SER A 70 -2.65 1.24 7.55
N LEU A 71 -3.59 1.05 8.50
CA LEU A 71 -4.98 1.52 8.36
C LEU A 71 -5.11 3.06 8.41
N CYS A 72 -4.05 3.79 8.75
CA CYS A 72 -4.03 5.25 8.82
C CYS A 72 -3.30 5.91 7.62
N VAL A 73 -2.69 5.13 6.73
CA VAL A 73 -2.12 5.67 5.48
C VAL A 73 -3.19 5.57 4.40
N PRO A 74 -3.55 6.66 3.72
CA PRO A 74 -4.42 6.60 2.57
C PRO A 74 -3.88 5.61 1.54
N ALA A 75 -4.67 4.58 1.21
CA ALA A 75 -4.30 3.57 0.24
C ALA A 75 -5.11 3.76 -1.04
N TRP A 76 -4.46 3.57 -2.19
CA TRP A 76 -5.14 3.56 -3.48
C TRP A 76 -6.16 2.43 -3.53
N GLN A 77 -7.38 2.77 -3.90
CA GLN A 77 -8.51 1.87 -4.11
C GLN A 77 -8.80 1.75 -5.60
N ALA A 78 -9.25 0.58 -6.04
CA ALA A 78 -9.55 0.30 -7.44
C ALA A 78 -11.02 0.55 -7.77
N GLY A 79 -11.29 1.15 -8.93
CA GLY A 79 -12.65 1.40 -9.42
C GLY A 79 -13.40 2.47 -8.60
N PRO A 80 -14.71 2.67 -8.88
CA PRO A 80 -15.53 3.68 -8.20
C PRO A 80 -16.07 3.24 -6.84
N ASP A 81 -15.92 1.96 -6.48
CA ASP A 81 -16.51 1.43 -5.26
C ASP A 81 -15.82 2.01 -4.01
N GLY A 82 -16.64 2.41 -3.05
CA GLY A 82 -16.17 2.95 -1.76
C GLY A 82 -15.73 4.42 -1.79
N VAL A 83 -15.78 5.11 -2.93
CA VAL A 83 -15.46 6.55 -2.99
C VAL A 83 -16.41 7.32 -2.06
N PRO A 84 -15.90 8.14 -1.12
CA PRO A 84 -16.72 8.98 -0.26
C PRO A 84 -17.56 9.98 -1.06
N ALA A 85 -18.84 10.09 -0.74
CA ALA A 85 -19.77 11.02 -1.40
C ALA A 85 -19.81 12.42 -0.75
N ASP A 86 -19.25 12.56 0.46
CA ASP A 86 -19.35 13.76 1.30
C ASP A 86 -18.12 14.69 1.20
N ARG A 87 -17.05 14.25 0.56
CA ARG A 87 -15.79 14.97 0.43
C ARG A 87 -15.11 14.69 -0.91
N ASP A 88 -14.09 15.48 -1.20
CA ASP A 88 -13.35 15.39 -2.45
C ASP A 88 -12.14 14.46 -2.27
N VAL A 89 -11.91 13.60 -3.25
CA VAL A 89 -10.78 12.66 -3.32
C VAL A 89 -9.94 12.93 -4.57
N TRP A 90 -8.72 12.38 -4.60
CA TRP A 90 -7.95 12.29 -5.84
C TRP A 90 -8.29 11.00 -6.57
N ALA A 91 -8.52 11.08 -7.87
CA ALA A 91 -8.84 9.93 -8.70
C ALA A 91 -8.19 9.99 -10.08
N TYR A 92 -7.73 8.83 -10.55
CA TYR A 92 -7.48 8.61 -11.98
C TYR A 92 -8.80 8.31 -12.66
N VAL A 93 -9.20 9.19 -13.56
CA VAL A 93 -10.45 9.10 -14.29
C VAL A 93 -10.19 9.02 -15.79
N TYR A 94 -10.93 8.15 -16.48
CA TYR A 94 -10.96 8.14 -17.94
C TYR A 94 -11.79 9.32 -18.43
N ASN A 95 -11.18 10.23 -19.20
CA ASN A 95 -11.83 11.45 -19.69
C ASN A 95 -12.15 11.32 -21.19
N THR A 96 -13.44 11.36 -21.52
CA THR A 96 -13.93 11.24 -22.91
C THR A 96 -13.79 12.52 -23.74
N TYR A 97 -13.44 13.65 -23.13
CA TYR A 97 -13.50 14.97 -23.76
C TYR A 97 -12.13 15.63 -24.02
N ASP A 98 -11.03 15.10 -23.48
CA ASP A 98 -9.69 15.72 -23.59
C ASP A 98 -8.71 14.93 -24.47
N LYS A 99 -7.55 15.54 -24.74
CA LYS A 99 -6.42 14.94 -25.47
C LYS A 99 -5.69 13.83 -24.69
N GLU A 100 -5.90 13.74 -23.38
CA GLU A 100 -5.33 12.69 -22.54
C GLU A 100 -6.43 11.75 -22.08
N ASP A 101 -6.25 10.46 -22.38
CA ASP A 101 -7.24 9.40 -22.13
C ASP A 101 -7.58 9.28 -20.64
N ILE A 102 -6.58 9.46 -19.76
CA ILE A 102 -6.69 9.33 -18.31
C ILE A 102 -5.92 10.44 -17.63
N VAL A 103 -6.57 11.05 -16.62
CA VAL A 103 -6.07 12.21 -15.88
C VAL A 103 -6.26 12.02 -14.38
N LEU A 104 -5.36 12.60 -13.59
CA LEU A 104 -5.48 12.69 -12.13
C LEU A 104 -6.23 13.97 -11.76
N ILE A 105 -7.44 13.84 -11.21
CA ILE A 105 -8.30 14.97 -10.84
C ILE A 105 -8.69 14.87 -9.37
N ARG A 106 -8.77 16.03 -8.70
CA ARG A 106 -9.44 16.14 -7.40
C ARG A 106 -10.90 16.45 -7.60
N GLY A 107 -11.79 15.70 -6.97
CA GLY A 107 -13.22 15.88 -7.16
C GLY A 107 -14.06 14.92 -6.34
N ARG A 108 -15.36 14.94 -6.63
CA ARG A 108 -16.36 14.16 -5.91
C ARG A 108 -17.02 13.15 -6.85
N TYR A 109 -17.23 11.95 -6.36
CA TYR A 109 -17.95 10.93 -7.10
C TYR A 109 -19.43 10.95 -6.76
N ASP A 110 -20.27 11.16 -7.78
CA ASP A 110 -21.71 10.95 -7.68
C ASP A 110 -22.04 9.52 -8.12
N ALA A 111 -22.25 8.64 -7.15
CA ALA A 111 -22.61 7.24 -7.40
C ALA A 111 -23.99 7.06 -8.06
N ARG A 112 -24.90 8.04 -7.95
CA ARG A 112 -26.22 7.98 -8.56
C ARG A 112 -26.12 8.15 -10.07
N PHE A 113 -25.28 9.07 -10.53
CA PHE A 113 -25.07 9.32 -11.96
C PHE A 113 -23.83 8.62 -12.51
N ARG A 114 -23.01 8.00 -11.65
CA ARG A 114 -21.72 7.38 -12.00
C ARG A 114 -20.77 8.38 -12.66
N GLU A 115 -20.70 9.55 -12.05
CA GLU A 115 -20.02 10.72 -12.60
C GLU A 115 -19.00 11.24 -11.60
N PHE A 116 -17.88 11.76 -12.10
CA PHE A 116 -16.86 12.39 -11.27
C PHE A 116 -16.85 13.89 -11.55
N GLU A 117 -17.14 14.68 -10.52
CA GLU A 117 -17.24 16.13 -10.58
C GLU A 117 -15.92 16.76 -10.11
N PRO A 118 -15.15 17.43 -10.99
CA PRO A 118 -13.91 18.08 -10.60
C PRO A 118 -14.15 19.22 -9.61
N ALA A 119 -13.31 19.29 -8.57
CA ALA A 119 -13.36 20.35 -7.59
C ALA A 119 -13.15 21.73 -8.25
N GLY A 120 -14.06 22.67 -7.98
CA GLY A 120 -13.99 24.03 -8.53
C GLY A 120 -14.45 24.19 -9.98
N SER A 121 -14.92 23.13 -10.64
CA SER A 121 -15.53 23.18 -11.97
C SER A 121 -17.06 23.16 -11.88
N LYS A 122 -17.73 23.79 -12.85
CA LYS A 122 -19.17 23.61 -13.09
C LYS A 122 -19.33 22.65 -14.27
N GLY A 123 -19.25 21.36 -13.97
CA GLY A 123 -19.42 20.33 -14.98
C GLY A 123 -19.14 18.97 -14.38
N SER A 124 -20.01 18.03 -14.69
CA SER A 124 -19.75 16.63 -14.46
C SER A 124 -18.97 16.08 -15.66
N LEU A 125 -17.96 15.26 -15.39
CA LEU A 125 -17.36 14.43 -16.42
C LEU A 125 -18.05 13.07 -16.37
N SER A 126 -18.58 12.61 -17.51
CA SER A 126 -19.03 11.22 -17.66
C SER A 126 -17.78 10.34 -17.77
N THR A 127 -17.29 9.87 -16.63
CA THR A 127 -15.97 9.25 -16.50
C THR A 127 -16.02 7.97 -15.70
N SER A 128 -15.26 6.98 -16.13
CA SER A 128 -14.95 5.81 -15.32
C SER A 128 -13.78 6.12 -14.38
N VAL A 129 -14.02 6.00 -13.07
CA VAL A 129 -12.97 6.03 -12.05
C VAL A 129 -12.17 4.73 -12.15
N LEU A 130 -10.86 4.83 -12.38
CA LEU A 130 -9.94 3.70 -12.42
C LEU A 130 -9.36 3.40 -11.04
N ALA A 131 -8.94 4.45 -10.33
CA ALA A 131 -8.42 4.35 -8.99
C ALA A 131 -8.58 5.66 -8.23
N TRP A 132 -8.69 5.60 -6.91
CA TRP A 132 -8.83 6.79 -6.06
C TRP A 132 -8.10 6.66 -4.72
N ILE A 133 -7.83 7.78 -4.09
CA ILE A 133 -7.19 7.88 -2.79
C ILE A 133 -7.71 9.11 -2.03
N ASP A 134 -8.02 8.92 -0.75
CA ASP A 134 -8.52 9.97 0.15
C ASP A 134 -7.34 10.63 0.88
N THR A 135 -6.74 11.63 0.24
CA THR A 135 -5.67 12.45 0.81
C THR A 135 -5.85 13.91 0.43
N GLU A 136 -5.33 14.82 1.27
CA GLU A 136 -5.42 16.26 1.01
C GLU A 136 -4.46 16.72 -0.09
N GLU A 137 -3.24 16.20 -0.09
CA GLU A 137 -2.18 16.56 -1.05
C GLU A 137 -2.30 15.77 -2.35
N GLN A 138 -1.85 16.35 -3.47
CA GLN A 138 -1.85 15.64 -4.73
C GLN A 138 -0.87 14.45 -4.67
N PRO A 139 -1.34 13.21 -4.84
CA PRO A 139 -0.47 12.05 -4.75
C PRO A 139 0.46 11.98 -5.95
N ALA A 140 1.72 11.58 -5.72
CA ALA A 140 2.64 11.25 -6.79
C ALA A 140 2.19 9.98 -7.53
N PHE A 141 2.54 9.87 -8.81
CA PHE A 141 2.36 8.62 -9.55
C PHE A 141 3.34 7.57 -9.04
N GLY A 142 2.83 6.41 -8.61
CA GLY A 142 3.64 5.37 -7.97
C GLY A 142 3.05 3.97 -8.15
N ILE A 143 3.79 2.98 -7.66
CA ILE A 143 3.47 1.55 -7.85
C ILE A 143 2.07 1.19 -7.34
N GLU A 144 1.66 1.76 -6.21
CA GLU A 144 0.35 1.49 -5.61
C GLU A 144 -0.80 2.01 -6.48
N ALA A 145 -0.64 3.20 -7.06
CA ALA A 145 -1.61 3.75 -8.01
C ALA A 145 -1.72 2.87 -9.26
N VAL A 146 -0.57 2.43 -9.80
CA VAL A 146 -0.52 1.52 -10.96
C VAL A 146 -1.29 0.23 -10.67
N ARG A 147 -1.04 -0.39 -9.53
CA ARG A 147 -1.71 -1.64 -9.13
C ARG A 147 -3.21 -1.45 -8.94
N ALA A 148 -3.64 -0.34 -8.34
CA ALA A 148 -5.07 -0.03 -8.21
C ALA A 148 -5.75 0.16 -9.58
N CYS A 149 -5.10 0.88 -10.50
CA CYS A 149 -5.60 1.02 -11.88
C CYS A 149 -5.70 -0.35 -12.58
N ILE A 150 -4.70 -1.23 -12.45
CA ILE A 150 -4.75 -2.59 -13.03
C ILE A 150 -5.89 -3.42 -12.45
N ALA A 151 -6.09 -3.35 -11.14
CA ALA A 151 -7.17 -4.06 -10.46
C ALA A 151 -8.56 -3.61 -10.94
N SER A 152 -8.69 -2.39 -11.49
CA SER A 152 -9.94 -1.89 -12.10
C SER A 152 -10.21 -2.41 -13.51
N LEU A 153 -9.21 -2.94 -14.22
CA LEU A 153 -9.34 -3.33 -15.63
C LEU A 153 -10.31 -4.51 -15.85
N GLN A 154 -10.24 -5.55 -15.02
CA GLN A 154 -11.15 -6.70 -15.15
C GLN A 154 -12.61 -6.28 -14.90
N PRO A 155 -12.95 -5.59 -13.79
CA PRO A 155 -14.30 -5.09 -13.58
C PRO A 155 -14.80 -4.16 -14.70
N LEU A 156 -13.95 -3.35 -15.31
CA LEU A 156 -14.33 -2.49 -16.45
C LEU A 156 -14.71 -3.32 -17.67
N SER A 157 -13.86 -4.29 -18.03
CA SER A 157 -14.13 -5.20 -19.15
C SER A 157 -15.41 -6.02 -18.94
N ASP A 158 -15.59 -6.59 -17.75
CA ASP A 158 -16.76 -7.41 -17.42
C ASP A 158 -18.09 -6.60 -17.53
N ASN A 159 -18.02 -5.26 -17.39
CA ASN A 159 -19.15 -4.35 -17.53
C ASN A 159 -19.28 -3.74 -18.94
N CYS A 160 -18.72 -4.38 -19.97
CA CYS A 160 -18.77 -3.95 -21.37
C CYS A 160 -18.05 -2.62 -21.65
N HIS A 161 -17.11 -2.19 -20.79
CA HIS A 161 -16.26 -1.03 -21.03
C HIS A 161 -14.86 -1.44 -21.53
N ASP A 162 -14.81 -2.39 -22.46
CA ASP A 162 -13.55 -2.91 -23.03
C ASP A 162 -12.67 -1.80 -23.60
N GLU A 163 -13.26 -0.81 -24.29
CA GLU A 163 -12.53 0.35 -24.83
C GLU A 163 -11.80 1.14 -23.73
N ILE A 164 -12.44 1.35 -22.58
CA ILE A 164 -11.84 2.05 -21.45
C ILE A 164 -10.71 1.21 -20.84
N ALA A 165 -10.91 -0.12 -20.73
CA ALA A 165 -9.87 -1.02 -20.26
C ALA A 165 -8.64 -1.03 -21.19
N HIS A 166 -8.84 -0.94 -22.51
CA HIS A 166 -7.74 -0.80 -23.49
C HIS A 166 -6.98 0.51 -23.31
N MET A 167 -7.70 1.63 -23.26
CA MET A 167 -7.09 2.95 -23.08
C MET A 167 -6.34 3.05 -21.75
N ALA A 168 -6.85 2.41 -20.70
CA ALA A 168 -6.17 2.32 -19.41
C ALA A 168 -4.91 1.46 -19.43
N GLU A 169 -4.92 0.31 -20.10
CA GLU A 169 -3.71 -0.51 -20.26
C GLU A 169 -2.62 0.24 -21.05
N ASP A 170 -2.99 0.83 -22.20
CA ASP A 170 -2.05 1.59 -23.04
C ASP A 170 -1.49 2.82 -22.30
N TRP A 171 -2.34 3.52 -21.56
CA TRP A 171 -1.92 4.64 -20.71
C TRP A 171 -0.92 4.19 -19.63
N LEU A 172 -1.18 3.07 -18.93
CA LEU A 172 -0.26 2.54 -17.91
C LEU A 172 1.12 2.19 -18.50
N HIS A 173 1.16 1.58 -19.69
CA HIS A 173 2.42 1.26 -20.36
C HIS A 173 3.17 2.54 -20.79
N ARG A 174 2.44 3.55 -21.27
CA ARG A 174 3.00 4.87 -21.59
C ARG A 174 3.58 5.57 -20.36
N GLU A 175 2.87 5.57 -19.23
CA GLU A 175 3.36 6.17 -17.98
C GLU A 175 4.57 5.43 -17.41
N ALA A 176 4.61 4.09 -17.54
CA ALA A 176 5.80 3.32 -17.17
C ALA A 176 7.03 3.73 -18.00
N LEU A 177 6.87 3.93 -19.32
CA LEU A 177 7.96 4.43 -20.18
C LEU A 177 8.37 5.86 -19.82
N ARG A 178 7.40 6.75 -19.53
CA ARG A 178 7.67 8.11 -19.07
C ARG A 178 8.47 8.11 -17.76
N ALA A 179 8.12 7.26 -16.81
CA ALA A 179 8.86 7.11 -15.56
C ALA A 179 10.32 6.67 -15.78
N VAL A 180 10.56 5.75 -16.73
CA VAL A 180 11.92 5.34 -17.12
C VAL A 180 12.70 6.50 -17.73
N VAL A 181 12.11 7.20 -18.70
CA VAL A 181 12.77 8.35 -19.38
C VAL A 181 13.09 9.48 -18.39
N ALA A 182 12.22 9.72 -17.41
CA ALA A 182 12.41 10.72 -16.37
C ALA A 182 13.44 10.32 -15.30
N GLY A 183 13.94 9.08 -15.31
CA GLY A 183 14.85 8.57 -14.28
C GLY A 183 14.18 8.41 -12.91
N HIS A 184 12.89 8.09 -12.88
CA HIS A 184 12.14 7.90 -11.65
C HIS A 184 12.79 6.79 -10.80
N PRO A 185 13.00 6.97 -9.48
CA PRO A 185 13.68 5.98 -8.64
C PRO A 185 13.01 4.60 -8.68
N ASP A 186 11.68 4.58 -8.76
CA ASP A 186 10.88 3.36 -8.83
C ASP A 186 10.51 2.92 -10.26
N ALA A 187 11.14 3.46 -11.31
CA ALA A 187 10.75 3.20 -12.70
C ALA A 187 10.68 1.71 -13.04
N GLN A 188 11.63 0.91 -12.55
CA GLN A 188 11.63 -0.54 -12.77
C GLN A 188 10.42 -1.23 -12.12
N ALA A 189 10.06 -0.82 -10.90
CA ALA A 189 8.93 -1.40 -10.17
C ALA A 189 7.59 -0.96 -10.78
N ILE A 190 7.48 0.30 -11.21
CA ILE A 190 6.34 0.82 -11.97
C ILE A 190 6.15 0.03 -13.26
N ALA A 191 7.22 -0.18 -14.04
CA ALA A 191 7.17 -0.95 -15.28
C ALA A 191 6.81 -2.43 -15.05
N ALA A 192 7.38 -3.05 -14.02
CA ALA A 192 7.04 -4.42 -13.63
C ALA A 192 5.56 -4.54 -13.25
N ALA A 193 5.04 -3.61 -12.43
CA ALA A 193 3.63 -3.57 -12.07
C ALA A 193 2.74 -3.35 -13.31
N ALA A 194 3.07 -2.39 -14.18
CA ALA A 194 2.31 -2.15 -15.41
C ALA A 194 2.21 -3.39 -16.31
N LEU A 195 3.25 -4.25 -16.36
CA LEU A 195 3.23 -5.50 -17.11
C LEU A 195 2.30 -6.56 -16.51
N GLU A 196 1.94 -6.47 -15.22
CA GLU A 196 0.95 -7.36 -14.58
C GLU A 196 -0.43 -7.22 -15.25
N SER A 197 -0.71 -6.10 -15.95
CA SER A 197 -1.94 -5.90 -16.72
C SER A 197 -2.18 -7.02 -17.74
N ARG A 198 -1.12 -7.64 -18.28
CA ARG A 198 -1.20 -8.75 -19.25
C ARG A 198 -1.93 -9.99 -18.72
N ALA A 199 -1.99 -10.16 -17.40
CA ALA A 199 -2.73 -11.25 -16.77
C ALA A 199 -4.24 -11.01 -16.75
N VAL A 200 -4.69 -9.76 -16.97
CA VAL A 200 -6.11 -9.40 -17.03
C VAL A 200 -6.72 -9.91 -18.34
N LYS A 201 -7.90 -10.51 -18.25
CA LYS A 201 -8.60 -11.20 -19.35
C LYS A 201 -9.65 -10.27 -19.97
N PHE A 202 -9.24 -9.54 -20.99
CA PHE A 202 -10.11 -8.75 -21.86
C PHE A 202 -9.60 -8.78 -23.30
N THR A 203 -10.48 -8.50 -24.27
CA THR A 203 -10.23 -8.70 -25.71
C THR A 203 -9.26 -7.66 -26.27
N ARG A 204 -7.95 -7.89 -26.22
CA ARG A 204 -6.97 -6.94 -26.75
C ARG A 204 -7.09 -6.81 -28.27
N TYR A 205 -7.18 -5.58 -28.79
CA TYR A 205 -7.19 -5.31 -30.23
C TYR A 205 -5.97 -5.87 -30.99
N TYR A 206 -4.87 -6.15 -30.29
CA TYR A 206 -3.63 -6.66 -30.87
C TYR A 206 -3.51 -8.20 -30.88
N SER A 207 -4.56 -8.94 -30.49
CA SER A 207 -4.59 -10.42 -30.51
C SER A 207 -5.41 -10.99 -31.66
#